data_AF-A0A1W1C1L3-F1
#
_entry.id   AF-A0A1W1C1L3-F1
#
_cell.length_a   1.000
_cell.length_b   1.000
_cell.length_c   1.000
_cell.angle_alpha   90.00
_cell.angle_beta   90.00
_cell.angle_gamma   90.00
#
_symmetry.space_group_name_H-M   'P 1'
#
loop_
_entity.id
_entity.type
_entity.pdbx_description
1 polymer ?
#
loop_
_entity_poly.entity_id
_entity_poly.type
_entity_poly.pdbx_seq_one_letter_code
_entity_poly.pdbx_strand_id
1 'polypeptide(L)' 'MITGKMNKFIQEITLLGQSFVKDPDVKISKLLKDNNAEVLQYIRFEVGEGIEKAADNFVEEVMAQAKG' A
#
# COMPACT_ATOMS: atom_id res chain seq x y z
N MET A 1 -11.17 22.90 9.10
CA MET A 1 -10.32 21.79 9.59
C MET A 1 -10.66 20.43 8.95
N ILE A 2 -11.93 20.05 8.78
CA ILE A 2 -12.31 18.72 8.25
C ILE A 2 -12.04 18.60 6.74
N THR A 3 -12.43 19.59 5.94
CA THR A 3 -12.26 19.56 4.47
C THR A 3 -10.80 19.39 4.04
N GLY A 4 -9.87 20.08 4.71
CA GLY A 4 -8.44 19.93 4.43
C GLY A 4 -7.91 18.52 4.75
N LYS A 5 -8.36 17.93 5.86
CA LYS A 5 -8.03 16.54 6.22
C LYS A 5 -8.62 15.55 5.22
N MET A 6 -9.85 15.78 4.75
CA MET A 6 -10.49 14.95 3.73
C MET A 6 -9.73 15.01 2.40
N ASN A 7 -9.34 16.21 1.97
CA ASN A 7 -8.55 16.38 0.75
C ASN A 7 -7.19 15.68 0.86
N LYS A 8 -6.52 15.78 2.02
CA LYS A 8 -5.26 15.06 2.27
C LYS A 8 -5.46 13.54 2.20
N PHE A 9 -6.49 13.02 2.87
CA PHE A 9 -6.82 11.60 2.86
C PHE A 9 -7.02 11.07 1.44
N ILE A 10 -7.84 11.75 0.62
CA ILE A 10 -8.07 11.36 -0.78
C ILE A 10 -6.76 11.35 -1.58
N GLN A 11 -5.87 12.31 -1.34
CA GLN A 11 -4.57 12.35 -2.04
C GLN A 11 -3.64 11.20 -1.66
N GLU A 12 -3.71 10.71 -0.42
CA GLU A 12 -2.87 9.60 0.07
C GLU A 12 -3.37 8.24 -0.44
N ILE A 13 -4.68 8.07 -0.63
CA ILE A 13 -5.27 6.78 -1.02
C ILE A 13 -5.48 6.58 -2.53
N THR A 14 -5.40 7.64 -3.33
CA THR A 14 -5.63 7.56 -4.79
C THR A 14 -4.32 7.60 -5.57
N LEU A 15 -4.19 6.76 -6.60
CA LEU A 15 -2.99 6.71 -7.44
C LEU A 15 -2.60 8.10 -8.00
N LEU A 16 -3.57 8.87 -8.49
CA LEU A 16 -3.31 10.18 -9.11
C LEU A 16 -2.90 11.27 -8.10
N GLY A 17 -3.28 11.11 -6.84
CA GLY A 17 -2.97 12.04 -5.75
C GLY A 17 -1.59 11.84 -5.14
N GLN A 18 -1.04 10.63 -5.28
CA GLN A 18 0.23 10.20 -4.70
C GLN A 18 1.45 10.81 -5.41
N SER A 19 2.53 10.96 -4.65
CA SER A 19 3.87 11.27 -5.16
C SER A 19 4.43 10.10 -5.95
N PHE A 20 5.19 10.40 -7.00
CA PHE A 20 5.84 9.39 -7.82
C PHE A 20 7.06 8.81 -7.10
N VAL A 21 7.14 7.48 -7.01
CA VAL A 21 8.21 6.81 -6.22
C VAL A 21 9.62 7.13 -6.72
N LYS A 22 9.80 7.38 -8.02
CA LYS A 22 11.12 7.72 -8.59
C LYS A 22 11.46 9.21 -8.47
N ASP A 23 10.46 10.05 -8.29
CA ASP A 23 10.60 11.50 -8.13
C ASP A 23 9.50 12.01 -7.18
N PRO A 24 9.75 12.01 -5.86
CA PRO A 24 8.74 12.32 -4.85
C PRO A 24 8.18 13.74 -4.93
N ASP A 25 8.86 14.65 -5.62
CA ASP A 25 8.44 16.04 -5.81
C ASP A 25 7.33 16.18 -6.86
N VAL A 26 7.11 15.12 -7.67
CA VAL A 26 6.10 15.10 -8.73
C VAL A 26 4.96 14.16 -8.36
N LYS A 27 3.71 14.65 -8.46
CA LYS A 27 2.52 13.80 -8.35
C LYS A 27 2.32 12.99 -9.63
N ILE A 28 1.78 11.78 -9.50
CA ILE A 28 1.48 10.90 -10.65
C ILE A 28 0.52 11.59 -11.64
N SER A 29 -0.47 12.35 -11.16
CA SER A 29 -1.35 13.15 -12.03
C SER A 29 -0.61 14.20 -12.87
N LYS A 30 0.44 14.82 -12.32
CA LYS A 30 1.27 15.77 -13.06
C LYS A 30 2.14 15.05 -14.08
N LEU A 31 2.79 13.96 -13.66
CA LEU A 31 3.60 13.11 -14.55
C LEU A 31 2.82 12.65 -15.78
N LEU A 32 1.58 12.17 -15.59
CA LEU A 32 0.72 11.72 -16.68
C LEU A 32 0.35 12.85 -17.65
N LYS A 33 -0.01 14.03 -17.12
CA LYS A 33 -0.31 15.22 -17.92
C LYS A 33 0.89 15.68 -18.75
N ASP A 34 2.07 15.73 -18.13
CA ASP A 34 3.31 16.15 -18.80
C ASP A 34 3.71 15.21 -19.94
N ASN A 35 3.22 13.95 -19.92
CA ASN A 35 3.46 12.94 -20.95
C ASN A 35 2.25 12.68 -21.86
N ASN A 36 1.18 13.48 -21.76
CA ASN A 36 -0.07 13.31 -22.51
C ASN A 36 -0.62 11.87 -22.43
N ALA A 37 -0.60 11.28 -21.23
CA ALA A 37 -0.97 9.90 -20.95
C ALA A 37 -2.05 9.83 -19.86
N GLU A 38 -2.77 8.70 -19.82
CA GLU A 38 -3.82 8.44 -18.84
C GLU A 38 -3.72 7.01 -18.29
N VAL A 39 -4.13 6.83 -17.03
CA VAL A 39 -4.26 5.51 -16.41
C VAL A 39 -5.73 5.10 -16.48
N LEU A 40 -6.01 4.02 -17.23
CA LEU A 40 -7.38 3.50 -17.36
C LEU A 40 -7.75 2.58 -16.19
N GLN A 41 -6.84 1.68 -15.80
CA GLN A 41 -7.05 0.72 -14.73
C GLN A 41 -5.70 0.22 -14.20
N TYR A 42 -5.65 -0.12 -12.92
CA TYR A 42 -4.56 -0.90 -12.34
C TYR A 42 -5.12 -1.93 -11.36
N ILE A 43 -4.39 -3.03 -11.17
CA ILE A 43 -4.68 -4.06 -10.18
C ILE A 43 -3.37 -4.34 -9.45
N ARG A 44 -3.40 -4.32 -8.12
CA ARG A 44 -2.26 -4.67 -7.26
C ARG A 44 -2.61 -5.99 -6.57
N PHE A 45 -1.76 -7.00 -6.74
CA PHE A 45 -1.84 -8.23 -5.98
C PHE A 45 -0.72 -8.26 -4.94
N GLU A 46 -1.02 -8.74 -3.74
CA GLU A 46 -0.04 -9.00 -2.70
C GLU A 46 -0.18 -10.44 -2.20
N VAL A 47 0.96 -11.12 -2.02
CA VAL A 47 0.95 -12.51 -1.51
C VAL A 47 0.46 -12.48 -0.07
N GLY A 48 -0.61 -13.23 0.21
CA GLY A 48 -1.22 -13.26 1.54
C GLY A 48 -2.19 -12.12 1.82
N GLU A 49 -2.59 -11.34 0.81
CA GLU A 49 -3.65 -10.35 0.96
C GLU A 49 -4.94 -10.99 1.50
N GLY A 50 -5.42 -10.51 2.65
CA GLY A 50 -6.61 -11.05 3.33
C GLY A 50 -6.39 -12.34 4.13
N ILE A 51 -5.16 -12.87 4.19
CA ILE A 51 -4.82 -14.03 5.03
C ILE A 51 -4.32 -13.55 6.39
N GLU A 52 -4.93 -14.04 7.47
CA GLU A 52 -4.43 -13.78 8.82
C GLU A 52 -3.05 -14.43 8.97
N LYS A 53 -2.04 -13.63 9.27
CA LYS A 53 -0.69 -14.12 9.49
C LYS A 53 -0.66 -14.90 10.81
N ALA A 54 -0.49 -16.21 10.72
CA ALA A 54 -0.26 -17.04 11.89
C ALA A 54 0.96 -16.51 12.67
N ALA A 55 0.76 -16.26 13.95
CA ALA A 55 1.82 -15.87 14.86
C ALA A 55 2.40 -17.16 15.48
N ASP A 56 3.31 -17.81 14.76
CA ASP A 56 3.90 -19.06 15.23
C ASP A 56 4.98 -18.74 16.28
N ASN A 57 4.75 -19.19 17.52
CA ASN A 57 5.73 -19.08 18.60
C ASN A 57 6.62 -20.33 18.59
N PHE A 58 7.77 -20.20 17.91
CA PHE A 58 8.76 -21.27 17.78
C PHE A 58 9.16 -21.91 19.13
N VAL A 59 9.19 -21.13 20.22
CA VAL A 59 9.54 -21.65 21.56
C VAL A 59 8.49 -22.62 22.09
N GLU A 60 7.21 -22.31 21.88
CA GLU A 60 6.10 -23.18 22.31
C GLU A 60 6.04 -24.46 21.49
N GLU A 61 6.29 -24.39 20.18
CA GLU A 61 6.35 -25.55 19.30
C GLU A 61 7.47 -26.52 19.69
N VAL A 62 8.67 -25.99 19.98
CA VAL A 62 9.83 -26.80 20.43
C VAL A 62 9.53 -27.46 21.77
N MET A 63 8.92 -26.75 22.71
CA MET A 63 8.58 -27.29 24.03
C MET A 63 7.46 -28.33 23.98
N ALA A 64 6.53 -28.23 23.02
CA ALA A 64 5.50 -29.24 22.79
C ALA A 64 6.08 -30.54 22.21
N GLN A 65 7.05 -30.44 21.30
CA GLN A 65 7.71 -31.63 20.72
C GLN A 65 8.64 -32.36 21.71
N ALA A 66 9.32 -31.63 22.60
CA ALA A 66 10.25 -32.23 23.57
C ALA A 66 9.58 -32.95 24.77
N LYS A 67 8.25 -32.76 24.94
CA LYS A 67 7.45 -33.38 26.01
C LYS A 67 6.73 -34.66 25.60
N GLY A 68 6.83 -35.05 24.32
CA GLY A 68 6.41 -36.37 23.81
C GLY A 68 7.59 -37.33 23.74
#